data_AF-A0A914W2D6-F1
#
_entry.id   AF-A0A914W2D6-F1
#
_cell.length_a   1.000
_cell.length_b   1.000
_cell.length_c   1.000
_cell.angle_alpha   90.00
_cell.angle_beta   90.00
_cell.angle_gamma   90.00
#
_symmetry.space_group_name_H-M   'P 1'
#
loop_
_entity.id
_entity.type
_entity.pdbx_description
1 polymer ?
#
loop_
_entity_poly.entity_id
_entity_poly.type
_entity_poly.pdbx_seq_one_letter_code
_entity_poly.pdbx_strand_id
1 'polypeptide(L)'
;MQNGMPLKGINGIGLPGKQQRPTATTNIRKSGSHGNLAHRSGSASSDKAKGKHACRCHERNQLDTQLETQYLRNLQQQIYFLELENSYLKQGGKGQSTVFQPQNQPADFERKAAPNTSNTIRRLETKKTGKERAHSFHVVDREKQLIVSRLKDTEDSYVREKRLLSEEIVELQKRLDDVTPELAKKEAQIARLEDELQSAHSKLRASNSHAESLKVQLEQKDREEILLKELEDERRSEVEQLTRNIRALEMEMNDYRSKENRLQDEVTAARRQIREEELKAKKEKELGDKVEPFPTNFYFSL
;
A
#
# COMPACT_ATOMS: atom_id res chain seq x y z
N MET A 1 -44.60 17.12 25.68
CA MET A 1 -45.05 18.51 25.55
C MET A 1 -43.84 19.40 25.33
N GLN A 2 -43.95 20.31 24.35
CA GLN A 2 -43.13 21.50 24.05
C GLN A 2 -41.66 21.25 23.67
N ASN A 3 -41.27 21.29 22.39
CA ASN A 3 -41.17 22.42 21.43
C ASN A 3 -39.81 23.15 21.52
N GLY A 4 -39.10 23.23 20.38
CA GLY A 4 -38.03 24.21 20.19
C GLY A 4 -37.01 23.89 19.09
N MET A 5 -37.41 23.95 17.82
CA MET A 5 -36.49 24.27 16.71
C MET A 5 -36.39 25.81 16.54
N PRO A 6 -35.28 26.32 15.99
CA PRO A 6 -35.34 27.08 14.73
C PRO A 6 -34.15 26.75 13.78
N LEU A 7 -34.37 26.44 12.49
CA LEU A 7 -34.50 27.30 11.28
C LEU A 7 -33.21 27.99 10.74
N LYS A 8 -32.71 27.40 9.64
CA LYS A 8 -32.35 27.93 8.29
C LYS A 8 -31.67 29.31 8.07
N GLY A 9 -30.66 29.27 7.19
CA GLY A 9 -30.20 30.32 6.24
C GLY A 9 -28.84 29.90 5.63
N ILE A 10 -28.71 29.31 4.43
CA ILE A 10 -28.89 29.76 3.03
C ILE A 10 -27.80 30.73 2.50
N ASN A 11 -27.01 30.21 1.54
CA ASN A 11 -26.31 30.79 0.37
C ASN A 11 -25.02 31.64 0.51
N GLY A 12 -24.02 31.25 -0.30
CA GLY A 12 -22.88 32.07 -0.71
C GLY A 12 -21.95 31.34 -1.68
N ILE A 13 -22.26 31.42 -2.98
CA ILE A 13 -21.42 30.98 -4.11
C ILE A 13 -20.25 31.97 -4.28
N GLY A 14 -19.03 31.46 -4.46
CA GLY A 14 -17.86 32.27 -4.84
C GLY A 14 -16.62 31.44 -5.19
N LEU A 15 -16.36 31.28 -6.49
CA LEU A 15 -15.08 30.93 -7.13
C LEU A 15 -14.74 32.08 -8.10
N PRO A 16 -13.54 32.18 -8.72
CA PRO A 16 -12.22 31.58 -8.42
C PRO A 16 -11.08 32.63 -8.44
N GLY A 17 -9.87 32.28 -7.96
CA GLY A 17 -8.72 33.19 -8.11
C GLY A 17 -7.35 32.67 -7.67
N LYS A 18 -6.60 32.16 -8.64
CA LYS A 18 -5.14 32.27 -8.86
C LYS A 18 -4.14 31.73 -7.81
N GLN A 19 -3.45 30.68 -8.26
CA GLN A 19 -1.98 30.51 -8.33
C GLN A 19 -1.11 31.11 -7.21
N GLN A 20 -0.41 30.22 -6.47
CA GLN A 20 1.04 30.33 -6.27
C GLN A 20 1.64 28.99 -5.80
N ARG A 21 2.75 28.61 -6.46
CA ARG A 21 3.65 27.49 -6.16
C ARG A 21 4.23 27.60 -4.74
N PRO A 22 4.63 26.46 -4.15
CA PRO A 22 5.90 26.38 -3.45
C PRO A 22 6.86 25.43 -4.16
N THR A 23 8.04 25.96 -4.46
CA THR A 23 9.22 25.27 -4.99
C THR A 23 9.78 24.29 -3.96
N ALA A 24 10.06 23.06 -4.41
CA ALA A 24 10.85 22.10 -3.67
C ALA A 24 12.31 22.58 -3.58
N THR A 25 12.81 22.77 -2.35
CA THR A 25 14.24 22.90 -2.05
C THR A 25 14.76 21.55 -1.59
N THR A 26 15.57 20.95 -2.46
CA THR A 26 16.46 19.82 -2.23
C THR A 26 17.44 20.11 -1.09
N ASN A 27 17.42 19.30 -0.03
CA ASN A 27 18.52 19.17 0.91
C ASN A 27 18.93 17.69 0.99
N ILE A 28 19.89 17.31 0.13
CA ILE A 28 20.60 16.03 0.20
C ILE A 28 21.68 16.18 1.29
N ARG A 29 21.42 15.65 2.49
CA ARG A 29 22.45 15.48 3.52
C ARG A 29 23.16 14.15 3.30
N LYS A 30 24.38 14.22 2.74
CA LYS A 30 25.41 13.19 2.81
C LYS A 30 25.84 13.02 4.28
N SER A 31 25.61 11.85 4.85
CA SER A 31 26.31 11.39 6.06
C SER A 31 26.96 10.06 5.75
N GLY A 32 28.21 10.13 5.26
CA GLY A 32 29.12 9.00 5.22
C GLY A 32 29.72 8.81 6.61
N SER A 33 29.32 7.73 7.30
CA SER A 33 29.99 7.26 8.51
C SER A 33 30.87 6.08 8.10
N HIS A 34 32.18 6.32 8.05
CA HIS A 34 33.18 5.28 7.97
C HIS A 34 33.35 4.68 9.37
N GLY A 35 32.97 3.41 9.51
CA GLY A 35 33.20 2.60 10.70
C GLY A 35 33.63 1.20 10.28
N ASN A 36 34.94 1.01 10.13
CA ASN A 36 35.60 -0.29 10.12
C ASN A 36 35.30 -1.03 11.43
N LEU A 37 34.94 -2.32 11.37
CA LEU A 37 35.37 -3.29 12.37
C LEU A 37 35.19 -4.74 11.89
N ALA A 38 36.34 -5.41 11.83
CA ALA A 38 36.58 -6.82 12.11
C ALA A 38 35.98 -7.89 11.18
N HIS A 39 36.85 -8.33 10.27
CA HIS A 39 37.01 -9.76 9.98
C HIS A 39 37.11 -10.57 11.27
N ARG A 40 36.24 -11.58 11.43
CA ARG A 40 36.57 -12.78 12.20
C ARG A 40 35.89 -13.99 11.58
N SER A 41 36.71 -14.81 10.96
CA SER A 41 36.46 -16.17 10.51
C SER A 41 36.14 -17.06 11.72
N GLY A 42 35.06 -17.83 11.61
CA GLY A 42 34.65 -18.85 12.57
C GLY A 42 33.82 -19.90 11.85
N SER A 43 34.37 -21.10 11.80
CA SER A 43 33.92 -22.29 11.08
C SER A 43 32.75 -23.03 11.74
N ALA A 44 31.91 -23.62 10.88
CA ALA A 44 31.22 -24.91 10.98
C ALA A 44 30.35 -25.23 12.20
N SER A 45 29.05 -25.54 11.98
CA SER A 45 28.53 -26.91 12.01
C SER A 45 26.98 -26.97 11.94
N SER A 46 26.52 -27.91 11.10
CA SER A 46 25.33 -28.77 11.20
C SER A 46 23.91 -28.25 11.50
N ASP A 47 23.02 -28.76 10.62
CA ASP A 47 21.67 -29.28 10.88
C ASP A 47 20.42 -28.45 10.52
N LYS A 48 19.86 -28.85 9.36
CA LYS A 48 18.45 -29.16 9.08
C LYS A 48 17.38 -28.32 9.80
N ALA A 49 16.84 -27.36 9.06
CA ALA A 49 15.39 -27.13 9.00
C ALA A 49 15.01 -26.55 7.63
N LYS A 50 14.30 -27.32 6.82
CA LYS A 50 13.66 -26.83 5.59
C LYS A 50 12.46 -25.95 6.00
N GLY A 51 12.69 -24.64 6.11
CA GLY A 51 11.66 -23.63 6.26
C GLY A 51 11.78 -22.61 5.13
N LYS A 52 10.91 -22.69 4.13
CA LYS A 52 10.77 -21.69 3.05
C LYS A 52 10.30 -20.37 3.65
N HIS A 53 11.21 -19.53 4.10
CA HIS A 53 10.96 -18.10 4.25
C HIS A 53 11.65 -17.37 3.09
N ALA A 54 10.96 -17.31 1.96
CA ALA A 54 11.30 -16.38 0.90
C ALA A 54 11.22 -14.96 1.48
N CYS A 55 12.36 -14.28 1.49
CA CYS A 55 12.55 -12.91 1.92
C CYS A 55 11.53 -12.01 1.20
N ARG A 56 10.59 -11.42 1.94
CA ARG A 56 9.64 -10.36 1.50
C ARG A 56 10.34 -9.08 0.97
N CYS A 57 11.67 -9.10 0.99
CA CYS A 57 12.64 -8.14 0.50
C CYS A 57 12.81 -8.21 -1.02
N HIS A 58 12.53 -9.37 -1.64
CA HIS A 58 12.78 -9.62 -3.06
C HIS A 58 11.65 -9.15 -3.99
N GLU A 59 10.39 -9.23 -3.55
CA GLU A 59 9.23 -8.80 -4.34
C GLU A 59 9.16 -7.28 -4.51
N ARG A 60 9.49 -6.51 -3.46
CA ARG A 60 9.52 -5.04 -3.54
C ARG A 60 10.61 -4.55 -4.49
N ASN A 61 11.80 -5.14 -4.39
CA ASN A 61 12.89 -4.85 -5.31
C ASN A 61 12.57 -5.30 -6.75
N GLN A 62 11.83 -6.40 -6.96
CA GLN A 62 11.42 -6.83 -8.31
C GLN A 62 10.44 -5.86 -8.96
N LEU A 63 9.44 -5.37 -8.22
CA LEU A 63 8.49 -4.37 -8.71
C LEU A 63 9.19 -3.04 -9.02
N ASP A 64 10.09 -2.59 -8.14
CA ASP A 64 10.87 -1.38 -8.38
C ASP A 64 11.80 -1.56 -9.59
N THR A 65 12.47 -2.71 -9.73
CA THR A 65 13.32 -3.00 -10.91
C THR A 65 12.49 -3.07 -12.20
N GLN A 66 11.26 -3.61 -12.15
CA GLN A 66 10.37 -3.68 -13.32
C GLN A 66 9.86 -2.29 -13.72
N LEU A 67 9.51 -1.45 -12.74
CA LEU A 67 9.08 -0.08 -12.98
C LEU A 67 10.23 0.77 -13.52
N GLU A 68 11.43 0.62 -12.97
CA GLU A 68 12.66 1.25 -13.47
C GLU A 68 12.94 0.80 -14.91
N THR A 69 12.82 -0.49 -15.21
CA THR A 69 13.03 -1.03 -16.56
C THR A 69 12.01 -0.48 -17.56
N GLN A 70 10.74 -0.37 -17.17
CA GLN A 70 9.71 0.23 -18.03
C GLN A 70 9.93 1.72 -18.23
N TYR A 71 10.31 2.45 -17.19
CA TYR A 71 10.63 3.87 -17.28
C TYR A 71 11.84 4.12 -18.20
N LEU A 72 12.88 3.28 -18.08
CA LEU A 72 14.05 3.33 -18.96
C LEU A 72 13.67 3.07 -20.42
N ARG A 73 12.81 2.08 -20.68
CA ARG A 73 12.31 1.77 -22.03
C ARG A 73 11.48 2.93 -22.60
N ASN A 74 10.65 3.57 -21.79
CA ASN A 74 9.85 4.72 -22.21
C ASN A 74 10.73 5.95 -22.53
N LEU A 75 11.73 6.22 -21.69
CA LEU A 75 12.72 7.27 -21.97
C LEU A 75 13.51 7.01 -23.26
N GLN A 76 13.92 5.76 -23.51
CA GLN A 76 14.59 5.39 -24.76
C GLN A 76 13.69 5.61 -25.98
N GLN A 77 12.40 5.28 -25.89
CA GLN A 77 11.45 5.57 -26.97
C GLN A 77 11.28 7.07 -27.22
N GLN A 78 11.18 7.89 -26.15
CA GLN A 78 11.11 9.34 -26.31
C GLN A 78 12.38 9.92 -26.94
N ILE A 79 13.57 9.46 -26.50
CA ILE A 79 14.84 9.86 -27.11
C ILE A 79 14.86 9.50 -28.60
N TYR A 80 14.43 8.29 -28.95
CA TYR A 80 14.36 7.84 -30.34
C TYR A 80 13.42 8.70 -31.20
N PHE A 81 12.23 9.05 -30.70
CA PHE A 81 11.32 9.95 -31.40
C PHE A 81 11.90 11.36 -31.55
N LEU A 82 12.52 11.90 -30.50
CA LEU A 82 13.20 13.19 -30.55
C LEU A 82 14.39 13.20 -31.52
N GLU A 83 15.12 12.09 -31.65
CA GLU A 83 16.19 11.93 -32.63
C GLU A 83 15.66 11.91 -34.06
N LEU A 84 14.54 11.22 -34.30
CA LEU A 84 13.84 11.25 -35.58
C LEU A 84 13.33 12.66 -35.91
N GLU A 85 12.63 13.32 -35.00
CA GLU A 85 12.16 14.70 -35.17
C GLU A 85 13.33 15.65 -35.48
N ASN A 86 14.43 15.55 -34.74
CA ASN A 86 15.63 16.35 -35.02
C ASN A 86 16.24 16.04 -36.38
N SER A 87 16.20 14.79 -36.83
CA SER A 87 16.66 14.39 -38.16
C SER A 87 15.76 14.96 -39.25
N TYR A 88 14.43 14.92 -39.06
CA TYR A 88 13.45 15.53 -39.95
C TYR A 88 13.59 17.06 -40.01
N LEU A 89 13.78 17.73 -38.87
CA LEU A 89 14.01 19.18 -38.82
C LEU A 89 15.35 19.58 -39.47
N LYS A 90 16.40 18.76 -39.31
CA LYS A 90 17.69 18.96 -40.01
C LYS A 90 17.62 18.72 -41.51
N GLN A 91 16.76 17.79 -41.97
CA GLN A 91 16.52 17.56 -43.40
C GLN A 91 15.61 18.64 -44.00
N GLY A 92 14.56 19.06 -43.29
CA GLY A 92 13.65 20.14 -43.69
C GLY A 92 14.35 21.50 -43.77
N GLY A 93 15.31 21.78 -42.88
CA GLY A 93 16.12 23.00 -42.90
C GLY A 93 17.19 23.07 -44.00
N LYS A 94 17.47 21.97 -44.71
CA LYS A 94 18.46 21.93 -45.81
C LYS A 94 17.84 21.79 -47.21
N GLY A 95 16.52 21.62 -47.32
CA GLY A 95 15.86 21.26 -48.58
C GLY A 95 14.75 22.19 -49.09
N GLN A 96 14.29 23.19 -48.33
CA GLN A 96 13.21 24.09 -48.78
C GLN A 96 13.54 25.56 -48.51
N SER A 97 14.33 26.14 -49.41
CA SER A 97 14.31 27.59 -49.66
C SER A 97 14.33 27.87 -51.17
N THR A 98 13.64 27.05 -51.95
CA THR A 98 13.34 27.34 -53.35
C THR A 98 11.90 26.94 -53.67
N VAL A 99 11.17 27.94 -54.17
CA VAL A 99 9.97 27.86 -55.02
C VAL A 99 8.64 27.47 -54.37
N PHE A 100 7.85 28.47 -53.97
CA PHE A 100 6.73 29.02 -54.78
C PHE A 100 5.86 29.94 -53.90
N GLN A 101 6.10 31.25 -54.02
CA GLN A 101 5.14 32.29 -53.66
C GLN A 101 4.65 32.91 -54.99
N PRO A 102 3.34 32.97 -55.28
CA PRO A 102 2.86 33.76 -56.40
C PRO A 102 2.81 35.22 -55.97
N GLN A 103 3.85 35.97 -56.32
CA GLN A 103 3.85 37.43 -56.26
C GLN A 103 3.02 37.97 -57.41
N ASN A 104 1.86 38.55 -57.08
CA ASN A 104 1.15 39.48 -57.94
C ASN A 104 1.87 40.83 -57.94
N GLN A 105 2.59 41.17 -59.01
CA GLN A 105 2.80 42.56 -59.45
C GLN A 105 2.95 42.60 -60.99
N PRO A 106 2.33 43.57 -61.67
CA PRO A 106 2.44 43.74 -63.12
C PRO A 106 3.75 44.44 -63.47
N ALA A 107 4.56 43.81 -64.32
CA ALA A 107 5.74 44.43 -64.90
C ALA A 107 5.36 45.08 -66.24
N ASP A 108 5.25 46.40 -66.24
CA ASP A 108 5.42 47.22 -67.44
C ASP A 108 6.85 47.02 -67.96
N PHE A 109 6.99 46.29 -69.07
CA PHE A 109 8.20 46.28 -69.87
C PHE A 109 7.81 46.40 -71.34
N GLU A 110 7.63 47.65 -71.78
CA GLU A 110 7.62 48.03 -73.19
C GLU A 110 8.93 47.54 -73.85
N ARG A 111 8.85 46.39 -74.50
CA ARG A 111 9.90 45.89 -75.39
C ARG A 111 9.64 46.44 -76.79
N LYS A 112 10.20 47.62 -77.07
CA LYS A 112 10.44 48.09 -78.43
C LYS A 112 11.35 47.11 -79.18
N ALA A 113 11.07 46.98 -80.48
CA ALA A 113 11.85 46.32 -81.54
C ALA A 113 11.66 44.81 -81.78
N ALA A 114 10.80 44.48 -82.77
CA ALA A 114 11.18 43.65 -83.92
C ALA A 114 10.11 43.67 -85.04
N PRO A 115 10.23 44.49 -86.11
CA PRO A 115 9.38 44.40 -87.30
C PRO A 115 9.87 43.37 -88.33
N ASN A 116 10.85 42.52 -87.99
CA ASN A 116 11.56 41.71 -88.99
C ASN A 116 11.40 40.19 -88.88
N THR A 117 10.54 39.67 -87.99
CA THR A 117 10.19 38.24 -87.97
C THR A 117 9.16 37.88 -89.05
N SER A 118 8.31 38.83 -89.47
CA SER A 118 7.35 38.62 -90.55
C SER A 118 8.00 38.41 -91.92
N ASN A 119 9.14 39.07 -92.19
CA ASN A 119 9.82 38.94 -93.48
C ASN A 119 10.64 37.66 -93.61
N THR A 120 11.11 37.08 -92.51
CA THR A 120 11.80 35.77 -92.52
C THR A 120 10.81 34.61 -92.65
N ILE A 121 9.63 34.70 -92.03
CA ILE A 121 8.53 33.74 -92.22
C ILE A 121 8.10 33.72 -93.69
N ARG A 122 7.92 34.89 -94.29
CA ARG A 122 7.51 35.05 -95.70
C ARG A 122 8.57 34.56 -96.71
N ARG A 123 9.84 34.45 -96.32
CA ARG A 123 10.95 33.97 -97.18
C ARG A 123 11.19 32.46 -97.08
N LEU A 124 10.68 31.80 -96.04
CA LEU A 124 10.63 30.33 -95.91
C LEU A 124 9.37 29.72 -96.55
N GLU A 125 8.39 30.54 -96.95
CA GLU A 125 7.26 30.16 -97.82
C GLU A 125 7.69 30.03 -99.30
N THR A 126 8.84 29.40 -99.56
CA THR A 126 9.15 28.92 -100.90
C THR A 126 8.07 27.93 -101.34
N LYS A 127 7.68 28.02 -102.61
CA LYS A 127 6.53 27.35 -103.26
C LYS A 127 6.48 25.83 -103.02
N LYS A 128 5.99 25.40 -101.85
CA LYS A 128 5.46 24.05 -101.67
C LYS A 128 4.25 23.90 -102.59
N THR A 129 4.27 22.90 -103.46
CA THR A 129 3.11 22.60 -104.33
C THR A 129 1.88 22.36 -103.45
N GLY A 130 0.66 22.64 -103.94
CA GLY A 130 -0.57 22.40 -103.16
C GLY A 130 -0.66 20.97 -102.58
N LYS A 131 -0.01 20.01 -103.22
CA LYS A 131 0.14 18.62 -102.78
C LYS A 131 1.02 18.46 -101.54
N GLU A 132 2.13 19.19 -101.43
CA GLU A 132 3.02 19.15 -100.24
C GLU A 132 2.38 19.81 -99.01
N ARG A 133 1.60 20.88 -99.21
CA ARG A 133 0.82 21.50 -98.13
C ARG A 133 -0.29 20.58 -97.63
N ALA A 134 -1.00 19.92 -98.54
CA ALA A 134 -2.01 18.91 -98.19
C ALA A 134 -1.40 17.71 -97.46
N HIS A 135 -0.25 17.20 -97.92
CA HIS A 135 0.45 16.11 -97.24
C HIS A 135 0.94 16.51 -95.84
N SER A 136 1.55 17.69 -95.70
CA SER A 136 1.95 18.23 -94.39
C SER A 136 0.75 18.42 -93.45
N PHE A 137 -0.39 18.85 -93.97
CA PHE A 137 -1.63 18.98 -93.21
C PHE A 137 -2.15 17.63 -92.73
N HIS A 138 -2.17 16.59 -93.58
CA HIS A 138 -2.56 15.24 -93.17
C HIS A 138 -1.63 14.62 -92.12
N VAL A 139 -0.32 14.88 -92.20
CA VAL A 139 0.64 14.44 -91.18
C VAL A 139 0.34 15.12 -89.84
N VAL A 140 0.16 16.44 -89.83
CA VAL A 140 -0.17 17.19 -88.61
C VAL A 140 -1.54 16.78 -88.05
N ASP A 141 -2.53 16.53 -88.90
CA ASP A 141 -3.86 16.08 -88.45
C ASP A 141 -3.80 14.69 -87.84
N ARG A 142 -3.02 13.77 -88.42
CA ARG A 142 -2.76 12.45 -87.84
C ARG A 142 -2.04 12.55 -86.49
N GLU A 143 -1.02 13.40 -86.38
CA GLU A 143 -0.32 13.65 -85.11
C GLU A 143 -1.24 14.25 -84.05
N LYS A 144 -2.08 15.23 -84.43
CA LYS A 144 -3.12 15.79 -83.58
C LYS A 144 -4.07 14.72 -83.07
N GLN A 145 -4.57 13.84 -83.93
CA GLN A 145 -5.45 12.74 -83.55
C GLN A 145 -4.77 11.79 -82.56
N LEU A 146 -3.49 11.47 -82.76
CA LEU A 146 -2.72 10.63 -81.83
C LEU A 146 -2.54 11.31 -80.46
N ILE A 147 -2.22 12.61 -80.43
CA ILE A 147 -2.09 13.38 -79.19
C ILE A 147 -3.44 13.44 -78.46
N VAL A 148 -4.53 13.71 -79.18
CA VAL A 148 -5.88 13.73 -78.60
C VAL A 148 -6.26 12.37 -78.02
N SER A 149 -5.98 11.27 -78.74
CA SER A 149 -6.22 9.92 -78.23
C SER A 149 -5.42 9.65 -76.95
N ARG A 150 -4.12 9.99 -76.94
CA ARG A 150 -3.26 9.81 -75.75
C ARG A 150 -3.75 10.65 -74.57
N LEU A 151 -4.14 11.90 -74.80
CA LEU A 151 -4.68 12.77 -73.75
C LEU A 151 -5.94 12.17 -73.16
N LYS A 152 -6.85 11.67 -74.00
CA LYS A 152 -8.06 11.00 -73.55
C LYS A 152 -7.77 9.74 -72.72
N ASP A 153 -6.83 8.90 -73.17
CA ASP A 153 -6.43 7.70 -72.43
C ASP A 153 -5.85 8.04 -71.05
N THR A 154 -5.02 9.11 -70.98
CA THR A 154 -4.48 9.60 -69.71
C THR A 154 -5.57 10.19 -68.82
N GLU A 155 -6.50 10.98 -69.37
CA GLU A 155 -7.63 11.55 -68.64
C GLU A 155 -8.53 10.45 -68.06
N ASP A 156 -8.89 9.45 -68.86
CA ASP A 156 -9.67 8.29 -68.42
C ASP A 156 -8.92 7.50 -67.33
N SER A 157 -7.59 7.41 -67.41
CA SER A 157 -6.76 6.82 -66.36
C SER A 157 -6.82 7.62 -65.06
N TYR A 158 -6.66 8.93 -65.12
CA TYR A 158 -6.74 9.82 -63.96
C TYR A 158 -8.13 9.78 -63.31
N VAL A 159 -9.20 9.74 -64.10
CA VAL A 159 -10.56 9.65 -63.58
C VAL A 159 -10.78 8.33 -62.84
N ARG A 160 -10.27 7.21 -63.36
CA ARG A 160 -10.32 5.91 -62.68
C ARG A 160 -9.55 5.93 -61.36
N GLU A 161 -8.33 6.42 -61.36
CA GLU A 161 -7.50 6.51 -60.15
C GLU A 161 -8.16 7.41 -59.09
N LYS A 162 -8.64 8.59 -59.49
CA LYS A 162 -9.39 9.50 -58.61
C LYS A 162 -10.59 8.81 -57.97
N ARG A 163 -11.32 7.99 -58.74
CA ARG A 163 -12.47 7.23 -58.22
C ARG A 163 -12.03 6.20 -57.18
N LEU A 164 -10.99 5.42 -57.45
CA LEU A 164 -10.47 4.43 -56.50
C LEU A 164 -10.00 5.09 -55.20
N LEU A 165 -9.26 6.20 -55.29
CA LEU A 165 -8.84 6.96 -54.11
C LEU A 165 -10.04 7.52 -53.32
N SER A 166 -11.09 7.95 -54.02
CA SER A 166 -12.31 8.44 -53.37
C SER A 166 -13.06 7.31 -52.65
N GLU A 167 -13.11 6.11 -53.25
CA GLU A 167 -13.70 4.92 -52.63
C GLU A 167 -12.90 4.50 -51.38
N GLU A 168 -11.56 4.51 -51.45
CA GLU A 168 -10.68 4.24 -50.30
C GLU A 168 -10.87 5.26 -49.16
N ILE A 169 -10.99 6.56 -49.46
CA ILE A 169 -11.28 7.59 -48.45
C ILE A 169 -12.58 7.29 -47.71
N VAL A 170 -13.63 6.87 -48.42
CA VAL A 170 -14.92 6.54 -47.80
C VAL A 170 -14.82 5.28 -46.93
N GLU A 171 -14.06 4.27 -47.36
CA GLU A 171 -13.83 3.07 -46.56
C GLU A 171 -13.03 3.36 -45.28
N LEU A 172 -11.98 4.18 -45.39
CA LEU A 172 -11.19 4.61 -44.24
C LEU A 172 -12.02 5.45 -43.26
N GLN A 173 -12.90 6.33 -43.75
CA GLN A 173 -13.84 7.07 -42.92
C GLN A 173 -14.78 6.16 -42.15
N LYS A 174 -15.39 5.16 -42.82
CA LYS A 174 -16.26 4.18 -42.15
C LYS A 174 -15.52 3.43 -41.05
N ARG A 175 -14.29 2.96 -41.33
CA ARG A 175 -13.47 2.27 -40.33
C ARG A 175 -13.13 3.17 -39.15
N LEU A 176 -12.90 4.46 -39.39
CA LEU A 176 -12.68 5.44 -38.32
C LEU A 176 -13.95 5.59 -37.46
N ASP A 177 -15.11 5.75 -38.10
CA ASP A 177 -16.41 5.87 -37.43
C ASP A 177 -16.76 4.63 -36.59
N ASP A 178 -16.31 3.44 -36.99
CA ASP A 178 -16.50 2.19 -36.23
C ASP A 178 -15.52 2.08 -35.05
N VAL A 179 -14.24 2.41 -35.26
CA VAL A 179 -13.18 2.21 -34.24
C VAL A 179 -13.21 3.27 -33.14
N THR A 180 -13.54 4.52 -33.45
CA THR A 180 -13.61 5.61 -32.45
C THR A 180 -14.58 5.30 -31.29
N PRO A 181 -15.83 4.86 -31.50
CA PRO A 181 -16.72 4.52 -30.40
C PRO A 181 -16.28 3.24 -29.66
N GLU A 182 -15.64 2.28 -30.33
CA GLU A 182 -15.05 1.11 -29.65
C GLU A 182 -13.91 1.52 -28.71
N LEU A 183 -13.03 2.41 -29.16
CA LEU A 183 -11.95 2.96 -28.34
C LEU A 183 -12.53 3.66 -27.10
N ALA A 184 -13.52 4.53 -27.27
CA ALA A 184 -14.18 5.23 -26.17
C ALA A 184 -14.82 4.25 -25.15
N LYS A 185 -15.41 3.14 -25.62
CA LYS A 185 -15.94 2.08 -24.75
C LYS A 185 -14.83 1.40 -23.95
N LYS A 186 -13.69 1.11 -24.57
CA LYS A 186 -12.53 0.49 -23.90
C LYS A 186 -11.91 1.45 -22.88
N GLU A 187 -11.77 2.72 -23.20
CA GLU A 187 -11.30 3.76 -22.27
C GLU A 187 -12.23 3.88 -21.06
N ALA A 188 -13.55 3.90 -21.28
CA ALA A 188 -14.52 3.91 -20.19
C ALA A 188 -14.48 2.64 -19.33
N GLN A 189 -14.20 1.47 -19.94
CA GLN A 189 -14.03 0.22 -19.22
C GLN A 189 -12.76 0.23 -18.35
N ILE A 190 -11.65 0.76 -18.88
CA ILE A 190 -10.39 0.91 -18.14
C ILE A 190 -10.61 1.80 -16.92
N ALA A 191 -11.23 2.98 -17.10
CA ALA A 191 -11.51 3.89 -15.99
C ALA A 191 -12.33 3.23 -14.86
N ARG A 192 -13.37 2.44 -15.21
CA ARG A 192 -14.17 1.70 -14.21
C ARG A 192 -13.34 0.67 -13.45
N LEU A 193 -12.50 -0.09 -14.15
CA LEU A 193 -11.64 -1.10 -13.52
C LEU A 193 -10.57 -0.45 -12.63
N GLU A 194 -10.07 0.72 -12.99
CA GLU A 194 -9.16 1.51 -12.15
C GLU A 194 -9.85 1.99 -10.86
N ASP A 195 -11.08 2.47 -10.94
CA ASP A 195 -11.87 2.86 -9.76
C ASP A 195 -12.15 1.65 -8.85
N GLU A 196 -12.52 0.51 -9.42
CA GLU A 196 -12.73 -0.74 -8.69
C GLU A 196 -11.44 -1.22 -7.99
N LEU A 197 -10.30 -1.13 -8.68
CA LEU A 197 -8.98 -1.46 -8.13
C LEU A 197 -8.62 -0.54 -6.95
N GLN A 198 -8.83 0.77 -7.08
CA GLN A 198 -8.58 1.73 -6.00
C GLN A 198 -9.49 1.47 -4.79
N SER A 199 -10.77 1.18 -5.02
CA SER A 199 -11.73 0.80 -3.98
C SER A 199 -11.30 -0.47 -3.25
N ALA A 200 -10.91 -1.51 -4.00
CA ALA A 200 -10.43 -2.78 -3.45
C ALA A 200 -9.15 -2.59 -2.63
N HIS A 201 -8.18 -1.82 -3.13
CA HIS A 201 -6.97 -1.46 -2.38
C HIS A 201 -7.28 -0.71 -1.08
N SER A 202 -8.25 0.20 -1.10
CA SER A 202 -8.63 0.96 0.10
C SER A 202 -9.27 0.05 1.16
N LYS A 203 -10.15 -0.87 0.73
CA LYS A 203 -10.73 -1.90 1.61
C LYS A 203 -9.67 -2.85 2.18
N LEU A 204 -8.71 -3.27 1.35
CA LEU A 204 -7.60 -4.13 1.78
C LEU A 204 -6.75 -3.44 2.86
N ARG A 205 -6.40 -2.17 2.66
CA ARG A 205 -5.64 -1.39 3.66
C ARG A 205 -6.42 -1.27 4.98
N ALA A 206 -7.71 -0.95 4.93
CA ALA A 206 -8.55 -0.86 6.12
C ALA A 206 -8.64 -2.20 6.86
N SER A 207 -8.89 -3.29 6.14
CA SER A 207 -8.93 -4.64 6.71
C SER A 207 -7.59 -5.06 7.32
N ASN A 208 -6.47 -4.72 6.67
CA ASN A 208 -5.14 -5.05 7.18
C ASN A 208 -4.82 -4.27 8.46
N SER A 209 -5.16 -2.97 8.50
CA SER A 209 -5.03 -2.16 9.72
C SER A 209 -5.89 -2.70 10.87
N HIS A 210 -7.11 -3.16 10.57
CA HIS A 210 -7.98 -3.77 11.58
C HIS A 210 -7.39 -5.10 12.11
N ALA A 211 -6.87 -5.96 11.22
CA ALA A 211 -6.21 -7.19 11.61
C ALA A 211 -4.96 -6.96 12.48
N GLU A 212 -4.15 -5.95 12.15
CA GLU A 212 -3.01 -5.54 12.97
C GLU A 212 -3.44 -5.06 14.36
N SER A 213 -4.52 -4.27 14.44
CA SER A 213 -5.08 -3.83 15.73
C SER A 213 -5.56 -5.00 16.58
N LEU A 214 -6.29 -5.95 16.00
CA LEU A 214 -6.74 -7.15 16.71
C LEU A 214 -5.57 -8.02 17.18
N LYS A 215 -4.50 -8.12 16.38
CA LYS A 215 -3.30 -8.85 16.77
C LYS A 215 -2.64 -8.24 18.00
N VAL A 216 -2.51 -6.91 18.04
CA VAL A 216 -1.96 -6.20 19.22
C VAL A 216 -2.84 -6.41 20.45
N GLN A 217 -4.16 -6.38 20.30
CA GLN A 217 -5.08 -6.65 21.41
C GLN A 217 -4.96 -8.09 21.93
N LEU A 218 -4.79 -9.07 21.05
CA LEU A 218 -4.59 -10.46 21.42
C LEU A 218 -3.27 -10.63 22.19
N GLU A 219 -2.17 -10.07 21.69
CA GLU A 219 -0.88 -10.10 22.39
C GLU A 219 -0.94 -9.41 23.77
N GLN A 220 -1.75 -8.36 23.92
CA GLN A 220 -1.98 -7.74 25.21
C GLN A 220 -2.77 -8.68 26.15
N LYS A 221 -3.80 -9.36 25.65
CA LYS A 221 -4.59 -10.30 26.44
C LYS A 221 -3.79 -11.51 26.89
N ASP A 222 -2.91 -12.02 26.04
CA ASP A 222 -1.98 -13.10 26.42
C ASP A 222 -1.06 -12.68 27.57
N ARG A 223 -0.55 -11.44 27.55
CA ARG A 223 0.26 -10.90 28.66
C ARG A 223 -0.55 -10.73 29.94
N GLU A 224 -1.78 -10.21 29.84
CA GLU A 224 -2.69 -10.08 30.98
C GLU A 224 -3.02 -11.45 31.59
N GLU A 225 -3.24 -12.48 30.77
CA GLU A 225 -3.51 -13.84 31.23
C GLU A 225 -2.32 -14.43 32.02
N ILE A 226 -1.09 -14.22 31.54
CA ILE A 226 0.12 -14.67 32.25
C ILE A 226 0.22 -14.02 33.63
N LEU A 227 0.05 -12.69 33.71
CA LEU A 227 0.11 -11.95 34.98
C LEU A 227 -0.99 -12.41 35.96
N LEU A 228 -2.20 -12.70 35.45
CA LEU A 228 -3.28 -13.22 36.28
C LEU A 228 -2.97 -14.62 36.81
N LYS A 229 -2.37 -15.50 36.00
CA LYS A 229 -1.93 -16.83 36.45
C LYS A 229 -0.88 -16.74 37.54
N GLU A 230 0.12 -15.89 37.38
CA GLU A 230 1.15 -15.66 38.41
C GLU A 230 0.52 -15.19 39.73
N LEU A 231 -0.42 -14.23 39.68
CA LEU A 231 -1.14 -13.74 40.85
C LEU A 231 -2.02 -14.83 41.50
N GLU A 232 -2.66 -15.68 40.70
CA GLU A 232 -3.43 -16.82 41.21
C GLU A 232 -2.53 -17.85 41.93
N ASP A 233 -1.35 -18.12 41.40
CA ASP A 233 -0.38 -19.03 42.01
C ASP A 233 0.17 -18.47 43.34
N GLU A 234 0.47 -17.17 43.41
CA GLU A 234 0.85 -16.50 44.65
C GLU A 234 -0.25 -16.62 45.72
N ARG A 235 -1.51 -16.36 45.35
CA ARG A 235 -2.65 -16.49 46.25
C ARG A 235 -2.88 -17.92 46.70
N ARG A 236 -2.72 -18.90 45.81
CA ARG A 236 -2.79 -20.34 46.18
C ARG A 236 -1.74 -20.68 47.23
N SER A 237 -0.50 -20.24 47.03
CA SER A 237 0.60 -20.44 47.99
C SER A 237 0.30 -19.81 49.35
N GLU A 238 -0.24 -18.58 49.36
CA GLU A 238 -0.66 -17.90 50.60
C GLU A 238 -1.75 -18.67 51.33
N VAL A 239 -2.78 -19.14 50.61
CA VAL A 239 -3.86 -19.97 51.18
C VAL A 239 -3.31 -21.26 51.79
N GLU A 240 -2.38 -21.93 51.10
CA GLU A 240 -1.73 -23.14 51.62
C GLU A 240 -0.90 -22.87 52.88
N GLN A 241 -0.20 -21.73 52.94
CA GLN A 241 0.55 -21.30 54.11
C GLN A 241 -0.38 -21.01 55.29
N LEU A 242 -1.43 -20.23 55.08
CA LEU A 242 -2.41 -19.93 56.11
C LEU A 242 -3.11 -21.20 56.61
N THR A 243 -3.42 -22.13 55.71
CA THR A 243 -3.99 -23.44 56.07
C THR A 243 -3.06 -24.25 56.97
N ARG A 244 -1.75 -24.25 56.68
CA ARG A 244 -0.73 -24.89 57.54
C ARG A 244 -0.65 -24.22 58.91
N ASN A 245 -0.68 -22.89 58.97
CA ASN A 245 -0.66 -22.15 60.23
C ASN A 245 -1.90 -22.44 61.09
N ILE A 246 -3.09 -22.48 60.49
CA ILE A 246 -4.33 -22.83 61.19
C ILE A 246 -4.20 -24.23 61.82
N ARG A 247 -3.76 -25.23 61.07
CA ARG A 247 -3.57 -26.60 61.60
C ARG A 247 -2.56 -26.65 62.75
N ALA A 248 -1.46 -25.90 62.65
CA ALA A 248 -0.48 -25.83 63.73
C ALA A 248 -1.07 -25.23 65.01
N LEU A 249 -1.81 -24.13 64.89
CA LEU A 249 -2.51 -23.50 66.02
C LEU A 249 -3.62 -24.41 66.60
N GLU A 250 -4.34 -25.16 65.76
CA GLU A 250 -5.32 -26.15 66.22
C GLU A 250 -4.66 -27.27 67.05
N MET A 251 -3.47 -27.74 66.65
CA MET A 251 -2.69 -28.71 67.42
C MET A 251 -2.25 -28.12 68.76
N GLU A 252 -1.69 -26.90 68.78
CA GLU A 252 -1.29 -26.23 70.01
C GLU A 252 -2.48 -26.03 70.96
N MET A 253 -3.65 -25.61 70.47
CA MET A 253 -4.85 -25.50 71.29
C MET A 253 -5.27 -26.85 71.89
N ASN A 254 -5.18 -27.95 71.13
CA ASN A 254 -5.49 -29.27 71.65
C ASN A 254 -4.51 -29.72 72.75
N ASP A 255 -3.23 -29.37 72.62
CA ASP A 255 -2.24 -29.61 73.66
C ASP A 255 -2.54 -28.81 74.93
N TYR A 256 -2.90 -27.53 74.79
CA TYR A 256 -3.33 -26.70 75.91
C TYR A 256 -4.59 -27.24 76.59
N ARG A 257 -5.61 -27.66 75.83
CA ARG A 257 -6.82 -28.31 76.36
C ARG A 257 -6.50 -29.60 77.11
N SER A 258 -5.58 -30.42 76.56
CA SER A 258 -5.14 -31.65 77.21
C SER A 258 -4.43 -31.37 78.53
N LYS A 259 -3.61 -30.31 78.58
CA LYS A 259 -2.94 -29.86 79.80
C LYS A 259 -3.92 -29.30 80.82
N GLU A 260 -4.89 -28.50 80.38
CA GLU A 260 -5.98 -27.98 81.22
C GLU A 260 -6.76 -29.13 81.88
N ASN A 261 -7.16 -30.15 81.11
CA ASN A 261 -7.85 -31.33 81.64
C ASN A 261 -7.02 -32.05 82.70
N ARG A 262 -5.70 -32.25 82.49
CA ARG A 262 -4.82 -32.86 83.49
C ARG A 262 -4.74 -32.06 84.77
N LEU A 263 -4.57 -30.74 84.67
CA LEU A 263 -4.55 -29.85 85.83
C LEU A 263 -5.90 -29.86 86.56
N GLN A 264 -7.01 -29.93 85.82
CA GLN A 264 -8.34 -30.05 86.39
C GLN A 264 -8.50 -31.38 87.15
N ASP A 265 -8.04 -32.50 86.59
CA ASP A 265 -8.01 -33.81 87.26
C ASP A 265 -7.16 -33.76 88.53
N GLU A 266 -5.94 -33.20 88.47
CA GLU A 266 -5.06 -33.00 89.63
C GLU A 266 -5.73 -32.18 90.74
N VAL A 267 -6.40 -31.07 90.38
CA VAL A 267 -7.16 -30.25 91.34
C VAL A 267 -8.30 -31.04 91.98
N THR A 268 -9.03 -31.85 91.20
CA THR A 268 -10.10 -32.69 91.76
C THR A 268 -9.57 -33.78 92.69
N ALA A 269 -8.43 -34.40 92.34
CA ALA A 269 -7.77 -35.41 93.17
C ALA A 269 -7.27 -34.81 94.49
N ALA A 270 -6.59 -33.65 94.44
CA ALA A 270 -6.12 -32.94 95.64
C ALA A 270 -7.30 -32.56 96.56
N ARG A 271 -8.41 -32.04 95.99
CA ARG A 271 -9.64 -31.76 96.76
C ARG A 271 -10.20 -33.01 97.44
N ARG A 272 -10.13 -34.17 96.80
CA ARG A 272 -10.56 -35.45 97.38
C ARG A 272 -9.62 -35.89 98.52
N GLN A 273 -8.31 -35.81 98.31
CA GLN A 273 -7.31 -36.14 99.34
C GLN A 273 -7.48 -35.28 100.59
N ILE A 274 -7.65 -33.96 100.44
CA ILE A 274 -7.92 -33.05 101.57
C ILE A 274 -9.16 -33.51 102.34
N ARG A 275 -10.27 -33.84 101.68
CA ARG A 275 -11.47 -34.35 102.36
C ARG A 275 -11.22 -35.67 103.09
N GLU A 276 -10.46 -36.59 102.49
CA GLU A 276 -10.12 -37.87 103.11
C GLU A 276 -9.22 -37.68 104.35
N GLU A 277 -8.24 -36.78 104.28
CA GLU A 277 -7.39 -36.38 105.42
C GLU A 277 -8.19 -35.68 106.52
N GLU A 278 -9.08 -34.74 106.17
CA GLU A 278 -9.98 -34.09 107.13
C GLU A 278 -10.86 -35.11 107.86
N LEU A 279 -11.39 -36.12 107.15
CA LEU A 279 -12.16 -37.20 107.76
C LEU A 279 -11.30 -38.10 108.64
N LYS A 280 -10.07 -38.41 108.25
CA LYS A 280 -9.12 -39.17 109.07
C LYS A 280 -8.76 -38.40 110.35
N ALA A 281 -8.39 -37.13 110.24
CA ALA A 281 -8.07 -36.28 111.37
C ALA A 281 -9.25 -36.15 112.34
N LYS A 282 -10.49 -36.06 111.83
CA LYS A 282 -11.71 -36.10 112.67
C LYS A 282 -11.84 -37.43 113.43
N LYS A 283 -11.63 -38.57 112.76
CA LYS A 283 -11.66 -39.90 113.41
C LYS A 283 -10.55 -40.07 114.45
N GLU A 284 -9.33 -39.61 114.15
CA GLU A 284 -8.20 -39.66 115.08
C GLU A 284 -8.46 -38.81 116.32
N LYS A 285 -9.05 -37.62 116.15
CA LYS A 285 -9.49 -36.77 117.28
C LYS A 285 -10.53 -37.48 118.14
N GLU A 286 -11.56 -38.08 117.54
CA GLU A 286 -12.58 -38.85 118.26
C GLU A 286 -12.01 -40.07 119.01
N LEU A 287 -10.94 -40.70 118.48
CA LEU A 287 -10.24 -41.80 119.15
C LEU A 287 -9.36 -41.29 120.30
N GLY A 288 -8.67 -40.16 120.13
CA GLY A 288 -7.88 -39.51 121.18
C GLY A 288 -8.76 -39.08 122.36
N ASP A 289 -9.96 -38.54 122.09
CA ASP A 289 -10.92 -38.15 123.12
C ASP A 289 -11.50 -39.37 123.89
N LYS A 290 -11.42 -40.59 123.32
CA LYS A 290 -11.83 -41.85 123.99
C LYS A 290 -10.71 -42.50 124.81
N VAL A 291 -9.46 -42.04 124.67
CA VAL A 291 -8.31 -42.46 125.49
C VAL A 291 -8.09 -41.40 126.56
N GLU A 292 -8.92 -41.40 127.61
CA GLU A 292 -8.61 -40.60 128.80
C GLU A 292 -7.28 -41.07 129.41
N PRO A 293 -6.34 -40.16 129.72
CA PRO A 293 -5.18 -40.49 130.53
C PRO A 293 -5.65 -40.81 131.95
N PHE A 294 -5.44 -42.06 132.37
CA PHE A 294 -5.48 -42.47 133.77
C PHE A 294 -4.75 -41.44 134.65
N PRO A 295 -5.34 -41.00 135.78
CA PRO A 295 -4.66 -40.08 136.66
C PRO A 295 -3.50 -40.82 137.34
N THR A 296 -2.26 -40.55 136.90
CA THR A 296 -1.07 -40.91 137.67
C THR A 296 -0.95 -39.96 138.86
N ASN A 297 -1.75 -40.26 139.87
CA ASN A 297 -1.60 -39.79 141.23
C ASN A 297 -0.57 -40.72 141.89
N PHE A 298 0.70 -40.33 141.91
CA PHE A 298 1.66 -40.87 142.88
C PHE A 298 2.54 -39.75 143.41
N TYR A 299 2.12 -39.25 144.57
CA TYR A 299 3.00 -38.76 145.62
C TYR A 299 4.22 -39.68 145.76
N PHE A 300 5.42 -39.13 145.88
CA PHE A 300 6.33 -39.54 146.95
C PHE A 300 7.26 -38.38 147.34
N SER A 301 7.30 -38.17 148.65
CA SER A 301 8.05 -37.19 149.40
C SER A 301 9.50 -37.63 149.60
N LEU A 302 10.39 -36.62 149.73
CA LEU A 302 11.76 -36.54 150.27
C LEU A 302 12.85 -36.18 149.25
#